data_AF-A0AAQ3MZ76-F1
#
_entry.id   AF-A0AAQ3MZ76-F1
#
_cell.length_a   1.000
_cell.length_b   1.000
_cell.length_c   1.000
_cell.angle_alpha   90.00
_cell.angle_beta   90.00
_cell.angle_gamma   90.00
#
_symmetry.space_group_name_H-M   'P 1'
#
loop_
_entity.id
_entity.type
_entity.pdbx_description
1 polymer ?
#
loop_
_entity_poly.entity_id
_entity_poly.type
_entity_poly.pdbx_seq_one_letter_code
_entity_poly.pdbx_strand_id
1 'polypeptide(L)'
;MLVKIQTNWFVPVAVPLSVPHKLEGCFVMSKCVLSTHTPILFEVDNDKARRRRRSNWSCGCGSEEAHVQRQDLSESESKRELEVQEARRAISSYLGELGVSEEESLSIAWNCPGYVKMLLEGVRDLDEWGWETDEEIAGLSFKDKILRVAAQKGDKGKIAYLETLGLTLSWSINVAGYLSAHTLPSLIHKVTRIKQLFFSPPDNDGDNDNDHHPSLFMKNIRLTMRHLSISIDEDLQRTFSFFEKLQAKPGGLNILASQDSAFSSLIQSFPRMLHLPLDNHLTLILDSLLNFGIPTSRISHIILAFPPLLFWNLQILQTRLLAVKQVPTYRPFHLFFVTCLPYN
;
A
#
# COMPACT_ATOMS: atom_id res chain seq x y z
N MET A 1 -41.91 -22.92 1.72
CA MET A 1 -41.91 -22.44 0.32
C MET A 1 -40.52 -22.68 -0.25
N LEU A 2 -40.37 -23.77 -0.99
CA LEU A 2 -39.14 -24.15 -1.69
C LEU A 2 -39.40 -23.92 -3.18
N VAL A 3 -38.62 -23.03 -3.80
CA VAL A 3 -38.72 -22.77 -5.24
C VAL A 3 -37.75 -23.68 -5.97
N LYS A 4 -38.32 -24.50 -6.85
CA LYS A 4 -37.70 -25.52 -7.69
C LYS A 4 -37.00 -24.82 -8.87
N ILE A 5 -35.69 -24.96 -9.01
CA ILE A 5 -34.98 -24.52 -10.22
C ILE A 5 -34.98 -25.70 -11.21
N GLN A 6 -35.55 -25.48 -12.38
CA GLN A 6 -35.55 -26.43 -13.49
C GLN A 6 -34.17 -26.45 -14.15
N THR A 7 -33.48 -27.59 -14.06
CA THR A 7 -32.45 -28.00 -15.00
C THR A 7 -33.14 -28.60 -16.23
N ASN A 8 -32.86 -28.09 -17.43
CA ASN A 8 -32.84 -28.84 -18.71
C ASN A 8 -32.71 -27.86 -19.88
N TRP A 9 -31.52 -27.71 -20.46
CA TRP A 9 -31.38 -27.69 -21.92
C TRP A 9 -29.94 -28.01 -22.35
N PHE A 10 -29.66 -29.30 -22.53
CA PHE A 10 -28.63 -29.76 -23.47
C PHE A 10 -29.24 -30.90 -24.28
N VAL A 11 -29.38 -30.71 -25.60
CA VAL A 11 -29.20 -31.78 -26.59
C VAL A 11 -28.53 -31.15 -27.83
N PRO A 12 -27.47 -31.77 -28.37
CA PRO A 12 -26.67 -31.26 -29.48
C PRO A 12 -27.23 -31.71 -30.84
N VAL A 13 -27.01 -30.92 -31.90
CA VAL A 13 -27.15 -31.39 -33.28
C VAL A 13 -25.94 -30.93 -34.09
N ALA A 14 -25.35 -31.89 -34.80
CA ALA A 14 -24.16 -31.78 -35.63
C ALA A 14 -24.43 -31.11 -37.01
N VAL A 15 -23.51 -30.21 -37.42
CA VAL A 15 -22.78 -30.05 -38.73
C VAL A 15 -23.59 -30.25 -40.04
N PRO A 16 -23.52 -29.41 -41.13
CA PRO A 16 -22.28 -28.97 -41.80
C PRO A 16 -22.23 -27.56 -42.47
N LEU A 17 -21.02 -27.22 -42.95
CA LEU A 17 -20.62 -26.05 -43.75
C LEU A 17 -21.60 -25.67 -44.88
N SER A 18 -21.78 -24.35 -45.10
CA SER A 18 -21.97 -23.72 -46.42
C SER A 18 -21.81 -22.18 -46.33
N VAL A 19 -20.80 -21.64 -47.02
CA VAL A 19 -20.71 -20.27 -47.57
C VAL A 19 -21.36 -20.36 -48.97
N PRO A 20 -22.13 -19.40 -49.57
CA PRO A 20 -21.75 -17.99 -49.79
C PRO A 20 -22.88 -16.93 -49.83
N HIS A 21 -22.46 -15.64 -49.84
CA HIS A 21 -22.90 -14.53 -50.70
C HIS A 21 -23.17 -13.18 -50.02
N LYS A 22 -22.53 -12.17 -50.62
CA LYS A 22 -22.75 -10.71 -50.58
C LYS A 22 -24.12 -10.26 -50.07
N LEU A 23 -24.09 -9.35 -49.10
CA LEU A 23 -25.05 -8.25 -49.03
C LEU A 23 -24.32 -6.95 -48.69
N GLU A 24 -24.44 -6.05 -49.63
CA GLU A 24 -24.00 -4.67 -49.69
C GLU A 24 -25.02 -3.83 -48.92
N GLY A 25 -24.59 -2.92 -48.03
CA GLY A 25 -25.54 -2.15 -47.22
C GLY A 25 -24.92 -1.16 -46.24
N CYS A 26 -24.63 0.04 -46.75
CA CYS A 26 -24.65 1.35 -46.08
C CYS A 26 -24.02 1.50 -44.67
N PHE A 27 -22.76 1.97 -44.65
CA PHE A 27 -22.23 2.73 -43.52
C PHE A 27 -22.88 4.11 -43.45
N VAL A 28 -23.68 4.36 -42.42
CA VAL A 28 -24.02 5.72 -41.99
C VAL A 28 -22.95 6.18 -41.00
N MET A 29 -22.09 7.09 -41.45
CA MET A 29 -21.21 7.85 -40.56
C MET A 29 -22.05 8.80 -39.71
N SER A 30 -22.17 8.49 -38.43
CA SER A 30 -22.64 9.47 -37.44
C SER A 30 -21.49 10.42 -37.11
N LYS A 31 -21.66 11.65 -37.58
CA LYS A 31 -20.73 12.78 -37.48
C LYS A 31 -20.27 13.04 -36.05
N CYS A 32 -18.97 13.23 -35.90
CA CYS A 32 -18.36 13.98 -34.82
C CYS A 32 -18.97 15.40 -34.75
N VAL A 33 -19.40 15.80 -33.56
CA VAL A 33 -19.52 17.21 -33.21
C VAL A 33 -18.34 17.53 -32.31
N LEU A 34 -17.37 18.27 -32.86
CA LEU A 34 -16.40 19.02 -32.08
C LEU A 34 -17.18 20.03 -31.22
N SER A 35 -16.98 19.97 -29.90
CA SER A 35 -17.19 21.14 -29.04
C SER A 35 -15.85 21.55 -28.49
N THR A 36 -15.36 22.67 -29.01
CA THR A 36 -14.15 23.37 -28.58
C THR A 36 -14.46 24.17 -27.33
N HIS A 37 -13.83 23.85 -26.19
CA HIS A 37 -13.55 24.84 -25.16
C HIS A 37 -12.18 24.58 -24.52
N THR A 38 -11.32 25.59 -24.62
CA THR A 38 -10.01 25.73 -23.99
C THR A 38 -10.11 25.84 -22.47
N PRO A 39 -9.04 25.48 -21.72
CA PRO A 39 -9.07 25.39 -20.27
C PRO A 39 -8.84 26.76 -19.61
N ILE A 40 -9.69 27.11 -18.64
CA ILE A 40 -9.51 28.30 -17.80
C ILE A 40 -8.99 27.88 -16.42
N LEU A 41 -7.84 28.48 -16.11
CA LEU A 41 -7.13 28.60 -14.85
C LEU A 41 -8.07 29.03 -13.70
N PHE A 42 -8.07 28.31 -12.58
CA PHE A 42 -8.69 28.80 -11.34
C PHE A 42 -7.61 29.31 -10.39
N GLU A 43 -7.46 30.62 -10.41
CA GLU A 43 -6.79 31.42 -9.39
C GLU A 43 -7.81 31.84 -8.31
N VAL A 44 -7.28 31.98 -7.11
CA VAL A 44 -7.96 32.33 -5.86
C VAL A 44 -8.43 33.78 -5.89
N ASP A 45 -9.70 34.06 -5.58
CA ASP A 45 -10.07 35.22 -4.77
C ASP A 45 -11.48 35.04 -4.17
N ASN A 46 -11.61 35.20 -2.86
CA ASN A 46 -12.91 35.18 -2.20
C ASN A 46 -12.87 36.18 -1.04
N ASP A 47 -13.21 37.42 -1.37
CA ASP A 47 -13.34 38.50 -0.42
C ASP A 47 -14.73 39.16 -0.55
N LYS A 48 -15.30 39.48 0.61
CA LYS A 48 -16.53 40.25 0.90
C LYS A 48 -17.89 39.54 0.83
N ALA A 49 -18.38 39.21 2.03
CA ALA A 49 -19.68 39.72 2.49
C ALA A 49 -19.73 39.87 4.03
N ARG A 50 -19.33 41.05 4.52
CA ARG A 50 -19.70 41.56 5.85
C ARG A 50 -21.20 41.87 5.87
N ARG A 51 -21.93 41.45 6.92
CA ARG A 51 -22.50 42.36 7.95
C ARG A 51 -23.41 41.65 8.97
N ARG A 52 -23.03 41.89 10.24
CA ARG A 52 -23.87 42.20 11.42
C ARG A 52 -24.69 41.07 12.05
N ARG A 53 -24.22 40.62 13.22
CA ARG A 53 -24.96 40.72 14.50
C ARG A 53 -23.96 41.05 15.62
N ARG A 54 -24.08 42.26 16.17
CA ARG A 54 -23.48 42.67 17.45
C ARG A 54 -24.37 42.10 18.55
N SER A 55 -23.81 41.33 19.46
CA SER A 55 -24.34 41.19 20.82
C SER A 55 -23.19 41.38 21.81
N ASN A 56 -23.18 42.59 22.31
CA ASN A 56 -22.51 43.18 23.45
C ASN A 56 -22.37 42.21 24.63
N TRP A 57 -21.17 41.68 24.88
CA TRP A 57 -20.74 41.22 26.21
C TRP A 57 -19.46 41.97 26.56
N SER A 58 -19.62 42.99 27.39
CA SER A 58 -18.53 43.61 28.13
C SER A 58 -18.10 42.66 29.23
N CYS A 59 -16.86 42.18 29.19
CA CYS A 59 -16.14 41.76 30.38
C CYS A 59 -14.77 42.42 30.33
N GLY A 60 -14.52 43.24 31.35
CA GLY A 60 -13.30 44.03 31.49
C GLY A 60 -12.13 43.21 32.02
N CYS A 61 -10.95 43.79 31.82
CA CYS A 61 -9.72 43.59 32.58
C CYS A 61 -9.12 42.17 32.60
N GLY A 62 -8.02 42.01 31.83
CA GLY A 62 -7.12 40.86 31.91
C GLY A 62 -6.02 40.91 30.83
N SER A 63 -5.40 42.08 30.60
CA SER A 63 -4.43 42.26 29.49
C SER A 63 -3.04 41.69 29.79
N GLU A 64 -2.81 41.14 30.99
CA GLU A 64 -1.52 40.53 31.39
C GLU A 64 -1.55 38.99 31.30
N GLU A 65 -2.71 38.34 31.26
CA GLU A 65 -2.83 36.87 31.22
C GLU A 65 -2.68 36.28 29.80
N ALA A 66 -2.99 37.06 28.75
CA ALA A 66 -2.87 36.61 27.36
C ALA A 66 -1.42 36.57 26.85
N HIS A 67 -0.51 37.29 27.48
CA HIS A 67 0.93 37.24 27.16
C HIS A 67 1.60 36.05 27.85
N VAL A 68 1.23 35.78 29.11
CA VAL A 68 1.72 34.63 29.88
C VAL A 68 1.28 33.31 29.24
N GLN A 69 0.01 33.18 28.82
CA GLN A 69 -0.48 31.96 28.15
C GLN A 69 0.15 31.70 26.76
N ARG A 70 0.51 32.74 26.00
CA ARG A 70 1.21 32.56 24.71
C ARG A 70 2.67 32.18 24.89
N GLN A 71 3.32 32.65 25.94
CA GLN A 71 4.69 32.31 26.26
C GLN A 71 4.80 30.87 26.79
N ASP A 72 3.91 30.47 27.72
CA ASP A 72 3.85 29.11 28.27
C ASP A 72 3.56 28.05 27.18
N LEU A 73 2.69 28.36 26.21
CA LEU A 73 2.43 27.47 25.08
C LEU A 73 3.67 27.31 24.20
N SER A 74 4.38 28.39 23.89
CA SER A 74 5.59 28.36 23.05
C SER A 74 6.75 27.62 23.70
N GLU A 75 6.95 27.78 25.01
CA GLU A 75 7.97 27.04 25.77
C GLU A 75 7.62 25.55 25.85
N SER A 76 6.34 25.21 26.07
CA SER A 76 5.88 23.81 26.10
C SER A 76 6.02 23.08 24.75
N GLU A 77 5.87 23.79 23.63
CA GLU A 77 6.04 23.21 22.29
C GLU A 77 7.52 22.99 21.98
N SER A 78 8.38 23.97 22.32
CA SER A 78 9.83 23.83 22.15
C SER A 78 10.40 22.67 22.97
N LYS A 79 9.93 22.49 24.21
CA LYS A 79 10.33 21.36 25.06
C LYS A 79 9.92 20.01 24.45
N ARG A 80 8.69 19.90 23.97
CA ARG A 80 8.18 18.68 23.30
C ARG A 80 8.97 18.35 22.03
N GLU A 81 9.37 19.37 21.27
CA GLU A 81 10.17 19.17 20.06
C GLU A 81 11.59 18.69 20.39
N LEU A 82 12.20 19.21 21.45
CA LEU A 82 13.49 18.73 21.95
C LEU A 82 13.42 17.27 22.42
N GLU A 83 12.37 16.90 23.18
CA GLU A 83 12.12 15.52 23.62
C GLU A 83 11.96 14.56 22.42
N VAL A 84 11.23 14.97 21.38
CA VAL A 84 11.08 14.20 20.14
C VAL A 84 12.42 14.02 19.43
N GLN A 85 13.26 15.05 19.36
CA GLN A 85 14.59 14.96 18.75
C GLN A 85 15.52 14.04 19.55
N GLU A 86 15.51 14.14 20.87
CA GLU A 86 16.28 13.26 21.75
C GLU A 86 15.82 11.80 21.60
N ALA A 87 14.51 11.58 21.54
CA ALA A 87 13.93 10.26 21.30
C ALA A 87 14.37 9.65 19.98
N ARG A 88 14.39 10.42 18.89
CA ARG A 88 14.89 9.97 17.59
C ARG A 88 16.36 9.55 17.65
N ARG A 89 17.21 10.31 18.36
CA ARG A 89 18.62 9.95 18.55
C ARG A 89 18.78 8.68 19.38
N ALA A 90 17.98 8.53 20.45
CA ALA A 90 17.95 7.32 21.26
C ALA A 90 17.56 6.08 20.42
N ILE A 91 16.50 6.21 19.62
CA ILE A 91 16.03 5.15 18.71
C ILE A 91 17.12 4.80 17.68
N SER A 92 17.76 5.80 17.06
CA SER A 92 18.86 5.57 16.11
C SER A 92 20.03 4.80 16.76
N SER A 93 20.41 5.16 17.99
CA SER A 93 21.42 4.43 18.77
C SER A 93 21.02 2.97 19.00
N TYR A 94 19.76 2.73 19.40
CA TYR A 94 19.22 1.39 19.60
C TYR A 94 19.21 0.55 18.33
N LEU A 95 18.81 1.13 17.20
CA LEU A 95 18.81 0.43 15.91
C LEU A 95 20.24 0.06 15.46
N GLY A 96 21.23 0.93 15.77
CA GLY A 96 22.64 0.65 15.58
C GLY A 96 23.12 -0.57 16.38
N GLU A 97 22.70 -0.70 17.64
CA GLU A 97 23.00 -1.88 18.48
C GLU A 97 22.39 -3.18 17.90
N LEU A 98 21.30 -3.08 17.15
CA LEU A 98 20.68 -4.20 16.44
C LEU A 98 21.37 -4.55 15.11
N GLY A 99 22.45 -3.84 14.76
CA GLY A 99 23.27 -4.10 13.57
C GLY A 99 22.83 -3.35 12.31
N VAL A 100 22.00 -2.30 12.44
CA VAL A 100 21.63 -1.42 11.32
C VAL A 100 22.73 -0.36 11.12
N SER A 101 23.01 0.03 9.87
CA SER A 101 23.99 1.09 9.59
C SER A 101 23.57 2.43 10.21
N GLU A 102 24.53 3.32 10.48
CA GLU A 102 24.25 4.62 11.10
C GLU A 102 23.27 5.47 10.27
N GLU A 103 23.51 5.58 8.97
CA GLU A 103 22.67 6.31 8.02
C GLU A 103 21.23 5.78 7.98
N GLU A 104 21.09 4.46 7.90
CA GLU A 104 19.79 3.79 7.84
C GLU A 104 19.05 3.88 9.18
N SER A 105 19.76 3.76 10.30
CA SER A 105 19.21 3.92 11.65
C SER A 105 18.67 5.33 11.87
N LEU A 106 19.40 6.35 11.43
CA LEU A 106 18.94 7.74 11.45
C LEU A 106 17.70 7.89 10.58
N SER A 107 17.77 7.47 9.32
CA SER A 107 16.65 7.53 8.38
C SER A 107 15.38 6.89 8.96
N ILE A 108 15.50 5.72 9.61
CA ILE A 108 14.37 5.05 10.24
C ILE A 108 13.79 5.88 11.37
N ALA A 109 14.63 6.36 12.30
CA ALA A 109 14.19 7.13 13.46
C ALA A 109 13.44 8.42 13.06
N TRP A 110 13.87 9.08 11.98
CA TRP A 110 13.21 10.29 11.48
C TRP A 110 11.87 10.02 10.79
N ASN A 111 11.70 8.83 10.20
CA ASN A 111 10.53 8.44 9.42
C ASN A 111 9.52 7.54 10.17
N CYS A 112 9.63 7.41 11.50
CA CYS A 112 8.71 6.60 12.33
C CYS A 112 8.00 7.43 13.44
N PRO A 113 7.19 8.45 13.09
CA PRO A 113 6.59 9.36 14.08
C PRO A 113 5.66 8.67 15.08
N GLY A 114 4.91 7.66 14.66
CA GLY A 114 4.03 6.87 15.51
C GLY A 114 4.81 6.03 16.52
N TYR A 115 5.91 5.39 16.09
CA TYR A 115 6.78 4.64 16.99
C TYR A 115 7.44 5.56 18.02
N VAL A 116 7.93 6.74 17.61
CA VAL A 116 8.49 7.75 18.53
C VAL A 116 7.45 8.13 19.57
N LYS A 117 6.23 8.46 19.15
CA LYS A 117 5.12 8.82 20.05
C LYS A 117 4.80 7.68 21.03
N MET A 118 4.75 6.44 20.55
CA MET A 118 4.49 5.27 21.40
C MET A 118 5.56 5.07 22.47
N LEU A 119 6.85 5.31 22.15
CA LEU A 119 7.91 5.23 23.15
C LEU A 119 7.85 6.38 24.14
N LEU A 120 7.56 7.60 23.70
CA LEU A 120 7.38 8.76 24.58
C LEU A 120 6.22 8.55 25.55
N GLU A 121 5.08 8.03 25.07
CA GLU A 121 3.95 7.65 25.94
C GLU A 121 4.38 6.58 26.95
N GLY A 122 5.12 5.55 26.52
CA GLY A 122 5.65 4.54 27.44
C GLY A 122 6.62 5.08 28.49
N VAL A 123 7.44 6.10 28.17
CA VAL A 123 8.30 6.77 29.15
C VAL A 123 7.47 7.59 30.13
N ARG A 124 6.41 8.27 29.67
CA ARG A 124 5.49 9.00 30.55
C ARG A 124 4.77 8.07 31.52
N ASP A 125 4.29 6.92 31.02
CA ASP A 125 3.67 5.89 31.86
C ASP A 125 4.71 5.34 32.87
N LEU A 126 5.96 5.18 32.45
CA LEU A 126 7.05 4.76 33.34
C LEU A 126 7.36 5.83 34.39
N ASP A 127 7.28 7.11 34.08
CA ASP A 127 7.49 8.19 35.05
C ASP A 127 6.30 8.39 35.98
N GLU A 128 5.08 8.10 35.53
CA GLU A 128 3.85 8.23 36.33
C GLU A 128 3.67 7.05 37.31
N TRP A 129 4.23 5.87 37.02
CA TRP A 129 4.06 4.68 37.85
C TRP A 129 5.38 4.05 38.35
N GLY A 130 6.53 4.48 37.82
CA GLY A 130 7.84 3.89 38.12
C GLY A 130 8.52 4.41 39.39
N TRP A 131 8.04 5.50 39.98
CA TRP A 131 8.52 6.01 41.27
C TRP A 131 8.11 5.11 42.45
N GLU A 132 7.14 4.21 42.27
CA GLU A 132 6.73 3.27 43.31
C GLU A 132 7.56 1.97 43.35
N THR A 133 8.35 1.68 42.31
CA THR A 133 8.93 0.33 42.13
C THR A 133 10.46 0.25 42.01
N ASP A 134 11.19 1.32 41.68
CA ASP A 134 12.66 1.26 41.55
C ASP A 134 13.33 2.66 41.58
N GLU A 135 14.12 2.97 42.62
CA GLU A 135 14.94 4.19 42.66
C GLU A 135 15.97 4.25 41.51
N GLU A 136 16.42 3.08 41.02
CA GLU A 136 17.31 2.97 39.85
C GLU A 136 16.65 3.47 38.56
N ILE A 137 15.32 3.37 38.42
CA ILE A 137 14.59 3.86 37.23
C ILE A 137 14.46 5.38 37.26
N ALA A 138 14.23 5.96 38.44
CA ALA A 138 14.08 7.39 38.62
C ALA A 138 15.37 8.15 38.26
N GLY A 139 16.54 7.53 38.45
CA GLY A 139 17.86 8.09 38.12
C GLY A 139 18.30 7.93 36.66
N LEU A 140 17.56 7.20 35.82
CA LEU A 140 17.93 7.00 34.41
C LEU A 140 17.79 8.30 33.61
N SER A 141 18.71 8.52 32.67
CA SER A 141 18.56 9.60 31.70
C SER A 141 17.34 9.35 30.81
N PHE A 142 16.76 10.41 30.25
CA PHE A 142 15.62 10.28 29.34
C PHE A 142 15.91 9.33 28.17
N LYS A 143 17.11 9.42 27.59
CA LYS A 143 17.62 8.48 26.59
C LYS A 143 17.54 7.03 27.07
N ASP A 144 18.04 6.73 28.27
CA ASP A 144 18.07 5.37 28.81
C ASP A 144 16.66 4.83 29.11
N LYS A 145 15.74 5.70 29.53
CA LYS A 145 14.32 5.35 29.68
C LYS A 145 13.71 4.92 28.34
N ILE A 146 13.99 5.65 27.25
CA ILE A 146 13.53 5.27 25.91
C ILE A 146 14.10 3.92 25.47
N LEU A 147 15.41 3.71 25.67
CA LEU A 147 16.06 2.44 25.35
C LEU A 147 15.42 1.27 26.13
N ARG A 148 15.14 1.47 27.42
CA ARG A 148 14.47 0.48 28.27
C ARG A 148 13.06 0.18 27.77
N VAL A 149 12.25 1.20 27.47
CA VAL A 149 10.89 1.02 26.93
C VAL A 149 10.95 0.28 25.60
N ALA A 150 11.85 0.65 24.69
CA ALA A 150 12.03 -0.03 23.41
C ALA A 150 12.44 -1.50 23.56
N ALA A 151 13.35 -1.79 24.50
CA ALA A 151 13.76 -3.16 24.82
C ALA A 151 12.61 -3.99 25.41
N GLN A 152 11.81 -3.39 26.30
CA GLN A 152 10.64 -4.04 26.92
C GLN A 152 9.55 -4.37 25.91
N LYS A 153 9.38 -3.57 24.85
CA LYS A 153 8.41 -3.87 23.77
C LYS A 153 8.78 -5.14 23.00
N GLY A 154 10.06 -5.53 22.98
CA GLY A 154 10.52 -6.77 22.35
C GLY A 154 10.37 -6.81 20.82
N ASP A 155 10.07 -5.67 20.18
CA ASP A 155 9.86 -5.58 18.73
C ASP A 155 11.16 -5.53 17.94
N LYS A 156 12.30 -5.31 18.62
CA LYS A 156 13.65 -5.24 18.04
C LYS A 156 13.72 -4.26 16.85
N GLY A 157 13.07 -3.10 16.98
CA GLY A 157 13.07 -2.02 15.98
C GLY A 157 12.26 -2.31 14.71
N LYS A 158 11.55 -3.45 14.63
CA LYS A 158 10.77 -3.82 13.43
C LYS A 158 9.58 -2.90 13.22
N ILE A 159 8.93 -2.45 14.30
CA ILE A 159 7.77 -1.55 14.18
C ILE A 159 8.21 -0.21 13.60
N ALA A 160 9.33 0.33 14.08
CA ALA A 160 9.93 1.56 13.56
C ALA A 160 10.19 1.43 12.06
N TYR A 161 10.90 0.38 11.63
CA TYR A 161 11.21 0.15 10.22
C TYR A 161 9.96 0.01 9.36
N LEU A 162 8.97 -0.77 9.80
CA LEU A 162 7.72 -0.98 9.07
C LEU A 162 6.93 0.32 8.86
N GLU A 163 6.97 1.24 9.82
CA GLU A 163 6.36 2.57 9.67
C GLU A 163 7.02 3.39 8.56
N THR A 164 8.34 3.30 8.40
CA THR A 164 9.07 3.97 7.29
C THR A 164 8.64 3.50 5.91
N LEU A 165 8.08 2.29 5.81
CA LEU A 165 7.51 1.76 4.57
C LEU A 165 6.14 2.36 4.24
N GLY A 166 5.65 3.30 5.05
CA GLY A 166 4.35 3.94 4.91
C GLY A 166 3.20 3.15 5.55
N LEU A 167 3.50 2.29 6.53
CA LEU A 167 2.49 1.61 7.34
C LEU A 167 2.08 2.50 8.52
N THR A 168 0.80 2.44 8.92
CA THR A 168 0.41 3.07 10.19
C THR A 168 0.96 2.26 11.36
N LEU A 169 1.16 2.89 12.51
CA LEU A 169 1.63 2.23 13.74
C LEU A 169 0.88 0.91 14.04
N SER A 170 -0.45 0.91 13.93
CA SER A 170 -1.29 -0.28 14.15
C SER A 170 -0.99 -1.42 13.18
N TRP A 171 -0.80 -1.12 11.89
CA TRP A 171 -0.40 -2.10 10.90
C TRP A 171 1.03 -2.56 11.12
N SER A 172 1.95 -1.67 11.47
CA SER A 172 3.33 -2.03 11.80
C SER A 172 3.40 -3.02 12.97
N ILE A 173 2.62 -2.81 14.04
CA ILE A 173 2.52 -3.75 15.17
C ILE A 173 2.02 -5.12 14.71
N ASN A 174 0.94 -5.15 13.92
CA ASN A 174 0.34 -6.40 13.43
C ASN A 174 1.32 -7.16 12.51
N VAL A 175 1.93 -6.47 11.55
CA VAL A 175 2.89 -7.04 10.60
C VAL A 175 4.15 -7.52 11.32
N ALA A 176 4.66 -6.76 12.30
CA ALA A 176 5.83 -7.16 13.10
C ALA A 176 5.62 -8.50 13.81
N GLY A 177 4.39 -8.81 14.24
CA GLY A 177 4.04 -10.09 14.86
C GLY A 177 4.31 -11.30 13.96
N TYR A 178 4.13 -11.16 12.64
CA TYR A 178 4.47 -12.24 11.71
C TYR A 178 5.99 -12.39 11.57
N LEU A 179 6.76 -11.31 11.71
CA LEU A 179 8.19 -11.26 11.40
C LEU A 179 9.08 -11.60 12.60
N SER A 180 8.57 -12.33 13.59
CA SER A 180 9.28 -12.65 14.83
C SER A 180 10.63 -13.34 14.58
N ALA A 181 10.70 -14.23 13.58
CA ALA A 181 11.88 -14.99 13.21
C ALA A 181 13.00 -14.17 12.52
N HIS A 182 12.70 -12.99 11.99
CA HIS A 182 13.68 -12.17 11.26
C HIS A 182 14.46 -11.26 12.20
N THR A 183 15.77 -11.08 11.94
CA THR A 183 16.53 -9.97 12.51
C THR A 183 16.26 -8.69 11.73
N LEU A 184 16.40 -7.54 12.36
CA LEU A 184 16.10 -6.26 11.71
C LEU A 184 16.94 -6.03 10.43
N PRO A 185 18.28 -6.22 10.42
CA PRO A 185 19.06 -6.08 9.18
C PRO A 185 18.65 -7.06 8.08
N SER A 186 18.31 -8.31 8.44
CA SER A 186 17.84 -9.30 7.46
C SER A 186 16.50 -8.91 6.82
N LEU A 187 15.61 -8.31 7.61
CA LEU A 187 14.32 -7.84 7.15
C LEU A 187 14.47 -6.65 6.22
N ILE A 188 15.32 -5.68 6.59
CA ILE A 188 15.65 -4.52 5.76
C ILE A 188 16.18 -4.97 4.40
N HIS A 189 17.22 -5.81 4.41
CA HIS A 189 17.79 -6.34 3.17
C HIS A 189 16.74 -7.04 2.32
N LYS A 190 15.89 -7.88 2.94
CA LYS A 190 14.84 -8.61 2.24
C LYS A 190 13.82 -7.67 1.60
N VAL A 191 13.30 -6.69 2.34
CA VAL A 191 12.31 -5.73 1.84
C VAL A 191 12.91 -4.91 0.69
N THR A 192 14.14 -4.45 0.83
CA THR A 192 14.86 -3.73 -0.23
C THR A 192 14.98 -4.58 -1.50
N ARG A 193 15.31 -5.86 -1.37
CA ARG A 193 15.38 -6.79 -2.51
C ARG A 193 14.01 -7.03 -3.14
N ILE A 194 12.94 -7.21 -2.36
CA ILE A 194 11.57 -7.35 -2.90
C ILE A 194 11.15 -6.08 -3.66
N LYS A 195 11.39 -4.89 -3.08
CA LYS A 195 11.13 -3.61 -3.76
C LYS A 195 11.89 -3.54 -5.08
N GLN A 196 13.15 -3.94 -5.09
CA GLN A 196 13.96 -3.96 -6.32
C GLN A 196 13.36 -4.90 -7.36
N LEU A 197 13.02 -6.13 -6.97
CA LEU A 197 12.45 -7.15 -7.85
C LEU A 197 11.11 -6.74 -8.48
N PHE A 198 10.26 -6.03 -7.73
CA PHE A 198 8.92 -5.69 -8.21
C PHE A 198 8.82 -4.31 -8.85
N PHE A 199 9.62 -3.33 -8.42
CA PHE A 199 9.38 -1.92 -8.77
C PHE A 199 10.59 -1.20 -9.36
N SER A 200 11.77 -1.81 -9.44
CA SER A 200 12.91 -1.13 -10.08
C SER A 200 12.67 -0.94 -11.58
N PRO A 201 12.89 0.28 -12.11
CA PRO A 201 12.89 0.50 -13.55
C PRO A 201 14.06 -0.29 -14.18
N PRO A 202 13.88 -0.87 -15.37
CA PRO A 202 15.02 -1.36 -16.13
C PRO A 202 15.94 -0.18 -16.46
N ASP A 203 17.25 -0.38 -16.33
CA ASP A 203 18.26 0.61 -16.67
C ASP A 203 18.05 1.10 -18.11
N ASN A 204 17.69 2.38 -18.27
CA ASN A 204 17.75 3.19 -19.49
C ASN A 204 17.66 2.42 -20.83
N ASP A 205 16.50 1.87 -21.16
CA ASP A 205 16.09 1.85 -22.56
C ASP A 205 15.28 3.11 -22.79
N GLY A 206 15.86 4.04 -23.57
CA GLY A 206 15.29 5.32 -23.96
C GLY A 206 14.10 5.20 -24.89
N ASP A 207 13.17 4.29 -24.58
CA ASP A 207 11.93 4.16 -25.32
C ASP A 207 10.91 5.11 -24.71
N ASN A 208 10.69 6.18 -25.44
CA ASN A 208 9.73 7.23 -25.20
C ASN A 208 8.30 6.72 -25.44
N ASP A 209 7.96 5.59 -24.84
CA ASP A 209 6.62 5.02 -24.90
C ASP A 209 5.79 5.67 -23.81
N ASN A 210 5.19 6.78 -24.23
CA ASN A 210 4.27 7.67 -23.54
C ASN A 210 2.95 7.00 -23.09
N ASP A 211 2.98 5.70 -22.79
CA ASP A 211 1.84 4.84 -22.50
C ASP A 211 2.09 3.95 -21.26
N HIS A 212 2.83 4.49 -20.29
CA HIS A 212 2.52 4.22 -18.90
C HIS A 212 1.10 4.71 -18.66
N HIS A 213 0.15 3.80 -18.82
CA HIS A 213 -1.27 4.04 -18.63
C HIS A 213 -1.70 3.43 -17.27
N PRO A 214 -1.20 3.91 -16.10
CA PRO A 214 -1.76 3.58 -14.78
C PRO A 214 -3.28 3.72 -14.80
N SER A 215 -3.80 4.67 -15.57
CA SER A 215 -5.24 4.84 -15.74
C SER A 215 -5.92 3.69 -16.48
N LEU A 216 -5.29 3.01 -17.46
CA LEU A 216 -5.85 1.77 -18.04
C LEU A 216 -5.77 0.61 -17.06
N PHE A 217 -4.65 0.45 -16.35
CA PHE A 217 -4.50 -0.58 -15.32
C PHE A 217 -5.60 -0.47 -14.25
N MET A 218 -5.80 0.72 -13.70
CA MET A 218 -6.85 0.98 -12.71
C MET A 218 -8.25 0.84 -13.30
N LYS A 219 -8.46 1.25 -14.56
CA LYS A 219 -9.75 1.08 -15.25
C LYS A 219 -10.07 -0.41 -15.42
N ASN A 220 -9.09 -1.23 -15.74
CA ASN A 220 -9.23 -2.69 -15.84
C ASN A 220 -9.54 -3.31 -14.47
N ILE A 221 -8.89 -2.88 -13.39
CA ILE A 221 -9.24 -3.34 -12.03
C ILE A 221 -10.71 -3.01 -11.72
N ARG A 222 -11.15 -1.77 -11.97
CA ARG A 222 -12.56 -1.36 -11.73
C ARG A 222 -13.55 -2.17 -12.54
N LEU A 223 -13.23 -2.46 -13.82
CA LEU A 223 -14.05 -3.33 -14.65
C LEU A 223 -14.12 -4.74 -14.07
N THR A 224 -12.98 -5.29 -13.66
CA THR A 224 -12.89 -6.64 -13.06
C THR A 224 -13.74 -6.73 -11.78
N MET A 225 -13.60 -5.77 -10.87
CA MET A 225 -14.41 -5.70 -9.64
C MET A 225 -15.92 -5.62 -9.93
N ARG A 226 -16.34 -4.89 -10.98
CA ARG A 226 -17.76 -4.76 -11.36
C ARG A 226 -18.34 -6.06 -11.90
N HIS A 227 -17.54 -6.86 -12.59
CA HIS A 227 -18.01 -8.03 -13.34
C HIS A 227 -17.81 -9.36 -12.61
N LEU A 228 -16.98 -9.41 -11.56
CA LEU A 228 -16.61 -10.65 -10.85
C LEU A 228 -16.95 -10.62 -9.35
N SER A 229 -17.97 -9.86 -8.95
CA SER A 229 -18.31 -9.58 -7.54
C SER A 229 -18.72 -10.78 -6.67
N ILE A 230 -18.83 -11.99 -7.24
CA ILE A 230 -19.14 -13.24 -6.51
C ILE A 230 -18.23 -14.35 -7.05
N SER A 231 -16.99 -14.44 -6.54
CA SER A 231 -16.12 -15.58 -6.84
C SER A 231 -16.18 -16.63 -5.72
N ILE A 232 -16.25 -17.90 -6.11
CA ILE A 232 -16.09 -19.04 -5.17
C ILE A 232 -14.61 -19.24 -4.81
N ASP A 233 -13.71 -18.75 -5.66
CA ASP A 233 -12.26 -18.87 -5.47
C ASP A 233 -11.72 -17.91 -4.39
N GLU A 234 -10.99 -18.48 -3.44
CA GLU A 234 -10.40 -17.78 -2.29
C GLU A 234 -9.35 -16.72 -2.69
N ASP A 235 -8.55 -16.99 -3.72
CA ASP A 235 -7.52 -16.06 -4.18
C ASP A 235 -8.16 -14.84 -4.86
N LEU A 236 -9.22 -15.05 -5.66
CA LEU A 236 -10.02 -13.95 -6.19
C LEU A 236 -10.71 -13.14 -5.09
N GLN A 237 -11.29 -13.80 -4.08
CA GLN A 237 -11.90 -13.09 -2.95
C GLN A 237 -10.88 -12.22 -2.22
N ARG A 238 -9.67 -12.73 -1.98
CA ARG A 238 -8.57 -11.95 -1.38
C ARG A 238 -8.16 -10.77 -2.27
N THR A 239 -8.14 -10.96 -3.59
CA THR A 239 -7.81 -9.92 -4.56
C THR A 239 -8.89 -8.82 -4.59
N PHE A 240 -10.17 -9.17 -4.59
CA PHE A 240 -11.24 -8.17 -4.52
C PHE A 240 -11.26 -7.45 -3.19
N SER A 241 -11.08 -8.17 -2.08
CA SER A 241 -10.92 -7.56 -0.76
C SER A 241 -9.76 -6.56 -0.71
N PHE A 242 -8.65 -6.86 -1.40
CA PHE A 242 -7.52 -5.95 -1.53
C PHE A 242 -7.93 -4.66 -2.27
N PHE A 243 -8.61 -4.78 -3.41
CA PHE A 243 -9.05 -3.61 -4.16
C PHE A 243 -10.13 -2.79 -3.46
N GLU A 244 -11.06 -3.42 -2.76
CA GLU A 244 -12.07 -2.73 -1.96
C GLU A 244 -11.43 -1.90 -0.85
N LYS A 245 -10.46 -2.48 -0.12
CA LYS A 245 -9.68 -1.75 0.89
C LYS A 245 -8.93 -0.57 0.29
N LEU A 246 -8.36 -0.71 -0.91
CA LEU A 246 -7.71 0.40 -1.60
C LEU A 246 -8.71 1.47 -2.04
N GLN A 247 -9.84 1.06 -2.62
CA GLN A 247 -10.88 1.96 -3.12
C GLN A 247 -11.54 2.78 -1.99
N ALA A 248 -11.56 2.25 -0.76
CA ALA A 248 -12.03 2.94 0.43
C ALA A 248 -11.05 3.98 1.01
N LYS A 249 -9.76 3.93 0.62
CA LYS A 249 -8.76 4.90 1.08
C LYS A 249 -8.85 6.21 0.27
N PRO A 250 -8.41 7.35 0.83
CA PRO A 250 -8.21 8.57 0.06
C PRO A 250 -7.32 8.33 -1.17
N GLY A 251 -7.79 8.70 -2.35
CA GLY A 251 -7.12 8.42 -3.63
C GLY A 251 -7.51 7.10 -4.29
N GLY A 252 -8.17 6.18 -3.59
CA GLY A 252 -8.69 4.93 -4.14
C GLY A 252 -7.59 4.06 -4.79
N LEU A 253 -7.92 3.45 -5.94
CA LEU A 253 -6.95 2.68 -6.72
C LEU A 253 -5.76 3.52 -7.26
N ASN A 254 -5.84 4.86 -7.25
CA ASN A 254 -4.73 5.69 -7.71
C ASN A 254 -3.49 5.57 -6.80
N ILE A 255 -3.65 5.04 -5.59
CA ILE A 255 -2.56 4.68 -4.67
C ILE A 255 -1.55 3.73 -5.37
N LEU A 256 -2.01 2.89 -6.30
CA LEU A 256 -1.16 1.94 -7.02
C LEU A 256 -0.24 2.58 -8.07
N ALA A 257 -0.41 3.88 -8.38
CA ALA A 257 0.50 4.58 -9.30
C ALA A 257 1.87 4.89 -8.67
N SER A 258 1.94 5.01 -7.34
CA SER A 258 3.19 5.23 -6.63
C SER A 258 3.76 3.90 -6.15
N GLN A 259 5.04 3.65 -6.43
CA GLN A 259 5.71 2.38 -6.08
C GLN A 259 5.68 2.14 -4.57
N ASP A 260 6.04 3.14 -3.76
CA ASP A 260 6.07 3.01 -2.30
C ASP A 260 4.67 2.80 -1.72
N SER A 261 3.67 3.52 -2.24
CA SER A 261 2.28 3.39 -1.76
C SER A 261 1.64 2.07 -2.18
N ALA A 262 1.96 1.59 -3.39
CA ALA A 262 1.56 0.27 -3.87
C ALA A 262 2.17 -0.84 -3.01
N PHE A 263 3.48 -0.74 -2.73
CA PHE A 263 4.20 -1.71 -1.91
C PHE A 263 3.68 -1.74 -0.47
N SER A 264 3.49 -0.58 0.16
CA SER A 264 2.86 -0.45 1.48
C SER A 264 1.50 -1.15 1.52
N SER A 265 0.65 -0.88 0.52
CA SER A 265 -0.68 -1.47 0.44
C SER A 265 -0.65 -3.00 0.24
N LEU A 266 0.33 -3.48 -0.53
CA LEU A 266 0.56 -4.89 -0.75
C LEU A 266 0.97 -5.58 0.55
N ILE A 267 1.91 -5.01 1.32
CA ILE A 267 2.34 -5.56 2.62
C ILE A 267 1.19 -5.59 3.62
N GLN A 268 0.37 -4.53 3.68
CA GLN A 268 -0.80 -4.47 4.58
C GLN A 268 -1.77 -5.62 4.32
N SER A 269 -1.92 -6.01 3.06
CA SER A 269 -2.92 -6.99 2.64
C SER A 269 -2.36 -8.41 2.59
N PHE A 270 -1.07 -8.56 2.31
CA PHE A 270 -0.39 -9.83 2.12
C PHE A 270 0.94 -9.89 2.90
N PRO A 271 0.95 -9.72 4.24
CA PRO A 271 2.17 -9.67 5.03
C PRO A 271 3.00 -10.95 4.96
N ARG A 272 2.35 -12.08 4.63
CA ARG A 272 3.01 -13.37 4.40
C ARG A 272 4.00 -13.35 3.25
N MET A 273 3.91 -12.41 2.30
CA MET A 273 4.90 -12.31 1.22
C MET A 273 6.32 -12.11 1.77
N LEU A 274 6.44 -11.43 2.92
CA LEU A 274 7.72 -11.18 3.57
C LEU A 274 8.35 -12.44 4.16
N HIS A 275 7.63 -13.57 4.21
CA HIS A 275 8.17 -14.88 4.60
C HIS A 275 8.68 -15.69 3.41
N LEU A 276 8.27 -15.34 2.19
CA LEU A 276 8.63 -16.12 1.01
C LEU A 276 10.16 -16.08 0.78
N PRO A 277 10.78 -17.21 0.38
CA PRO A 277 12.17 -17.21 -0.06
C PRO A 277 12.37 -16.30 -1.27
N LEU A 278 13.39 -15.44 -1.24
CA LEU A 278 13.70 -14.53 -2.36
C LEU A 278 14.10 -15.31 -3.61
N ASP A 279 15.17 -16.10 -3.50
CA ASP A 279 15.79 -16.75 -4.67
C ASP A 279 14.99 -17.99 -5.10
N ASN A 280 14.54 -18.79 -4.14
CA ASN A 280 13.91 -20.08 -4.43
C ASN A 280 12.41 -20.01 -4.73
N HIS A 281 11.81 -18.82 -4.67
CA HIS A 281 10.37 -18.68 -4.88
C HIS A 281 10.01 -17.42 -5.66
N LEU A 282 10.27 -16.24 -5.08
CA LEU A 282 9.90 -14.98 -5.74
C LEU A 282 10.61 -14.82 -7.08
N THR A 283 11.92 -15.07 -7.13
CA THR A 283 12.70 -14.99 -8.37
C THR A 283 12.19 -15.99 -9.41
N LEU A 284 11.91 -17.24 -9.03
CA LEU A 284 11.36 -18.25 -9.95
C LEU A 284 9.99 -17.87 -10.53
N ILE A 285 9.13 -17.23 -9.73
CA ILE A 285 7.85 -16.71 -10.23
C ILE A 285 8.09 -15.62 -11.27
N LEU A 286 8.98 -14.66 -10.98
CA LEU A 286 9.29 -13.56 -11.89
C LEU A 286 9.93 -14.06 -13.18
N ASP A 287 10.90 -14.96 -13.09
CA ASP A 287 11.55 -15.60 -14.24
C ASP A 287 10.54 -16.36 -15.09
N SER A 288 9.55 -17.02 -14.48
CA SER A 288 8.49 -17.70 -15.22
C SER A 288 7.61 -16.73 -16.00
N LEU A 289 7.30 -15.56 -15.43
CA LEU A 289 6.54 -14.51 -16.13
C LEU A 289 7.37 -13.90 -17.27
N LEU A 290 8.66 -13.65 -17.05
CA LEU A 290 9.58 -13.18 -18.09
C LEU A 290 9.70 -14.19 -19.23
N ASN A 291 9.94 -15.46 -18.91
CA ASN A 291 10.03 -16.55 -19.89
C ASN A 291 8.72 -16.79 -20.65
N PHE A 292 7.58 -16.42 -20.06
CA PHE A 292 6.29 -16.43 -20.75
C PHE A 292 6.18 -15.32 -21.82
N GLY A 293 6.99 -14.28 -21.72
CA GLY A 293 7.01 -13.12 -22.62
C GLY A 293 6.43 -11.84 -22.01
N ILE A 294 6.25 -11.77 -20.69
CA ILE A 294 5.77 -10.55 -20.01
C ILE A 294 6.96 -9.59 -19.84
N PRO A 295 6.89 -8.34 -20.32
CA PRO A 295 7.94 -7.35 -20.09
C PRO A 295 8.09 -7.01 -18.61
N THR A 296 9.32 -6.75 -18.15
CA THR A 296 9.64 -6.39 -16.76
C THR A 296 8.78 -5.22 -16.24
N SER A 297 8.53 -4.22 -17.08
CA SER A 297 7.69 -3.05 -16.77
C SER A 297 6.22 -3.38 -16.47
N ARG A 298 5.74 -4.59 -16.82
CA ARG A 298 4.36 -5.04 -16.60
C ARG A 298 4.22 -6.04 -15.47
N ILE A 299 5.32 -6.62 -14.99
CA ILE A 299 5.29 -7.65 -13.93
C ILE A 299 4.71 -7.07 -12.63
N SER A 300 5.14 -5.87 -12.25
CA SER A 300 4.61 -5.15 -11.08
C SER A 300 3.08 -5.02 -11.13
N HIS A 301 2.56 -4.61 -12.29
CA HIS A 301 1.13 -4.46 -12.52
C HIS A 301 0.40 -5.80 -12.42
N ILE A 302 0.95 -6.89 -12.96
CA ILE A 302 0.33 -8.22 -12.86
C ILE A 302 0.26 -8.68 -11.40
N ILE A 303 1.36 -8.51 -10.65
CA ILE A 303 1.41 -8.85 -9.22
C ILE A 303 0.39 -8.00 -8.44
N LEU A 304 0.33 -6.70 -8.68
CA LEU A 304 -0.65 -5.83 -8.03
C LEU A 304 -2.08 -6.14 -8.44
N ALA A 305 -2.29 -6.64 -9.66
CA ALA A 305 -3.61 -7.04 -10.11
C ALA A 305 -4.06 -8.35 -9.44
N PHE A 306 -3.15 -9.28 -9.20
CA PHE A 306 -3.48 -10.55 -8.59
C PHE A 306 -2.38 -10.99 -7.61
N PRO A 307 -2.30 -10.35 -6.41
CA PRO A 307 -1.27 -10.63 -5.41
C PRO A 307 -1.15 -12.11 -4.97
N PRO A 308 -2.24 -12.91 -4.93
CA PRO A 308 -2.14 -14.31 -4.58
C PRO A 308 -1.19 -15.14 -5.47
N LEU A 309 -0.91 -14.67 -6.69
CA LEU A 309 0.09 -15.28 -7.57
C LEU A 309 1.44 -15.48 -6.89
N LEU A 310 1.82 -14.58 -5.97
CA LEU A 310 3.07 -14.69 -5.22
C LEU A 310 3.14 -15.94 -4.33
N PHE A 311 2.01 -16.58 -4.02
CA PHE A 311 1.96 -17.76 -3.15
C PHE A 311 1.79 -19.07 -3.94
N TRP A 312 1.68 -19.00 -5.26
CA TRP A 312 1.55 -20.18 -6.09
C TRP A 312 2.87 -20.92 -6.23
N ASN A 313 2.80 -22.25 -6.26
CA ASN A 313 3.97 -23.04 -6.64
C ASN A 313 4.21 -22.92 -8.15
N LEU A 314 5.45 -23.23 -8.55
CA LEU A 314 5.90 -23.07 -9.93
C LEU A 314 5.08 -23.91 -10.92
N GLN A 315 4.66 -25.12 -10.53
CA GLN A 315 3.90 -26.04 -11.40
C GLN A 315 2.51 -25.49 -11.72
N ILE A 316 1.81 -24.97 -10.71
CA ILE A 316 0.49 -24.34 -10.88
C ILE A 316 0.64 -23.11 -11.78
N LEU A 317 1.63 -22.26 -11.51
CA LEU A 317 1.88 -21.07 -12.33
C LEU A 317 2.10 -21.44 -13.79
N GLN A 318 3.01 -22.39 -14.07
CA GLN A 318 3.29 -22.84 -15.44
C GLN A 318 2.05 -23.42 -16.12
N THR A 319 1.27 -24.25 -15.43
CA THR A 319 0.05 -24.85 -15.97
C THR A 319 -0.97 -23.76 -16.36
N ARG A 320 -1.17 -22.76 -15.50
CA ARG A 320 -2.08 -21.64 -15.76
C ARG A 320 -1.59 -20.76 -16.92
N LEU A 321 -0.29 -20.47 -16.97
CA LEU A 321 0.33 -19.74 -18.07
C LEU A 321 0.14 -20.47 -19.40
N LEU A 322 0.34 -21.79 -19.44
CA LEU A 322 0.11 -22.59 -20.65
C LEU A 322 -1.36 -22.61 -21.06
N ALA A 323 -2.29 -22.68 -20.12
CA ALA A 323 -3.73 -22.58 -20.41
C ALA A 323 -4.07 -21.22 -21.05
N VAL A 324 -3.45 -20.13 -20.61
CA VAL A 324 -3.62 -18.79 -21.22
C VAL A 324 -3.17 -18.81 -22.69
N LYS A 325 -2.06 -19.49 -23.04
CA LYS A 325 -1.59 -19.61 -24.43
C LYS A 325 -2.54 -20.37 -25.34
N GLN A 326 -3.33 -21.31 -24.80
CA GLN A 326 -4.25 -22.14 -25.58
C GLN A 326 -5.54 -21.42 -25.96
N VAL A 327 -5.86 -20.31 -25.31
CA VAL A 327 -7.05 -19.52 -25.64
C VAL A 327 -6.69 -18.50 -26.73
N PRO A 328 -7.26 -18.63 -27.94
CA PRO A 328 -6.93 -17.73 -29.05
C PRO A 328 -7.44 -16.33 -28.73
N THR A 329 -6.58 -15.38 -28.32
CA THR A 329 -7.04 -14.00 -28.09
C THR A 329 -6.05 -12.89 -28.42
N TYR A 330 -6.64 -11.83 -28.97
CA TYR A 330 -6.07 -10.54 -29.33
C TYR A 330 -5.77 -9.59 -28.15
N ARG A 331 -5.89 -10.01 -26.87
CA ARG A 331 -5.59 -9.13 -25.70
C ARG A 331 -5.10 -9.90 -24.45
N PRO A 332 -3.79 -9.87 -24.13
CA PRO A 332 -3.20 -10.70 -23.07
C PRO A 332 -3.62 -10.31 -21.63
N PHE A 333 -3.91 -9.04 -21.35
CA PHE A 333 -4.25 -8.59 -19.99
C PHE A 333 -5.63 -9.01 -19.50
N HIS A 334 -6.62 -9.02 -20.40
CA HIS A 334 -7.99 -9.38 -20.02
C HIS A 334 -8.11 -10.90 -19.80
N LEU A 335 -7.22 -11.67 -20.43
CA LEU A 335 -7.22 -13.10 -20.29
C LEU A 335 -6.44 -13.58 -19.08
N PHE A 336 -5.35 -12.92 -18.67
CA PHE A 336 -4.62 -13.35 -17.47
C PHE A 336 -5.53 -13.46 -16.24
N PHE A 337 -6.52 -12.57 -16.10
CA PHE A 337 -7.55 -12.67 -15.07
C PHE A 337 -8.64 -13.71 -15.31
N VAL A 338 -8.93 -14.06 -16.58
CA VAL A 338 -10.03 -14.94 -16.96
C VAL A 338 -9.59 -16.40 -17.15
N THR A 339 -8.35 -16.67 -17.58
CA THR A 339 -7.79 -18.01 -17.78
C THR A 339 -6.92 -18.51 -16.64
N CYS A 340 -6.46 -17.62 -15.75
CA CYS A 340 -5.91 -18.08 -14.46
C CYS A 340 -7.01 -18.56 -13.49
N LEU A 341 -8.28 -18.38 -13.85
CA LEU A 341 -9.44 -18.88 -13.10
C LEU A 341 -9.52 -20.41 -13.16
N PRO A 342 -9.83 -21.10 -12.04
CA PRO A 342 -10.35 -22.46 -12.13
C PRO A 342 -11.72 -22.40 -12.83
N TYR A 343 -11.77 -22.83 -14.08
CA TYR A 343 -12.95 -23.52 -14.59
C TYR A 343 -12.94 -24.90 -13.96
N ASN A 344 -13.85 -25.13 -13.00
CA ASN A 344 -14.29 -26.48 -12.67
C ASN A 344 -15.47 -26.84 -13.58
#